data_AF-E1SQJ6-F1
#
_entry.id   AF-E1SQJ6-F1
#
_cell.length_a   1.000
_cell.length_b   1.000
_cell.length_c   1.000
_cell.angle_alpha   90.00
_cell.angle_beta   90.00
_cell.angle_gamma   90.00
#
_symmetry.space_group_name_H-M   'P 1'
#
loop_
_entity.id
_entity.type
_entity.pdbx_description
1 polymer ?
#
loop_
_entity_poly.entity_id
_entity_poly.type
_entity_poly.pdbx_seq_one_letter_code
_entity_poly.pdbx_strand_id
1 'polypeptide(L)'
;MRAGLLLLALLAGPALADACLQAPWREQPCPNLRYLSVTGEDGARMVCVCPPDFAHLQAVPDTVAGKALRDKELERIAASYQLTDAELGQILQLQD
;
A
#
# COMPACT_ATOMS: atom_id res chain seq x y z
N MET A 1 -47.64 -0.93 -26.20
CA MET A 1 -46.91 -1.09 -24.91
C MET A 1 -45.50 -1.55 -25.22
N ARG A 2 -44.53 -0.63 -25.28
CA ARG A 2 -43.10 -0.98 -25.34
C ARG A 2 -42.46 -0.23 -24.18
N ALA A 3 -42.28 -0.96 -23.09
CA ALA A 3 -41.64 -0.49 -21.88
C ALA A 3 -40.22 -0.04 -22.24
N GLY A 4 -39.91 1.20 -21.88
CA GLY A 4 -38.59 1.78 -22.07
C GLY A 4 -37.55 0.98 -21.30
N LEU A 5 -36.53 0.51 -22.00
CA LEU A 5 -35.28 0.11 -21.35
C LEU A 5 -34.55 1.40 -20.94
N LEU A 6 -34.75 1.78 -19.67
CA LEU A 6 -33.87 2.70 -18.97
C LEU A 6 -32.46 2.09 -18.92
N LEU A 7 -31.55 2.63 -19.73
CA LEU A 7 -30.11 2.43 -19.58
C LEU A 7 -29.68 3.04 -18.23
N LEU A 8 -29.69 2.23 -17.17
CA LEU A 8 -28.90 2.47 -15.96
C LEU A 8 -27.44 2.16 -16.27
N ALA A 9 -26.78 3.06 -17.01
CA ALA A 9 -25.33 3.08 -17.17
C ALA A 9 -24.72 4.18 -16.28
N LEU A 10 -25.26 4.36 -15.06
CA LEU A 10 -24.69 5.24 -14.06
C LEU A 10 -23.96 4.40 -13.00
N LEU A 11 -22.71 4.78 -12.74
CA LEU A 11 -21.91 4.50 -11.54
C LEU A 11 -20.92 3.34 -11.56
N ALA A 12 -20.39 2.96 -12.71
CA ALA A 12 -19.03 2.39 -12.75
C ALA A 12 -18.02 3.56 -12.74
N GLY A 13 -18.00 4.34 -11.66
CA GLY A 13 -16.82 5.15 -11.37
C GLY A 13 -15.61 4.21 -11.27
N PRO A 14 -14.39 4.65 -11.58
CA PRO A 14 -13.23 3.90 -11.16
C PRO A 14 -13.35 3.82 -9.65
N ALA A 15 -13.68 2.64 -9.12
CA ALA A 15 -13.20 2.31 -7.80
C ALA A 15 -11.71 2.52 -7.93
N LEU A 16 -11.21 3.65 -7.41
CA LEU A 16 -9.87 3.69 -6.87
C LEU A 16 -9.88 2.50 -5.93
N ALA A 17 -9.49 1.33 -6.45
CA ALA A 17 -9.10 0.24 -5.61
C ALA A 17 -8.00 0.90 -4.80
N ASP A 18 -8.31 1.25 -3.55
CA ASP A 18 -7.34 1.70 -2.58
C ASP A 18 -6.22 0.68 -2.68
N ALA A 19 -5.15 1.03 -3.39
CA ALA A 19 -4.13 0.10 -3.78
C ALA A 19 -3.33 -0.14 -2.52
N CYS A 20 -3.81 -1.10 -1.72
CA CYS A 20 -3.18 -1.40 -0.46
C CYS A 20 -1.76 -1.83 -0.73
N LEU A 21 -0.84 -1.32 0.08
CA LEU A 21 0.52 -1.80 0.10
C LEU A 21 0.49 -3.27 0.46
N GLN A 22 0.69 -4.11 -0.54
CA GLN A 22 0.76 -5.55 -0.43
C GLN A 22 1.83 -6.06 -1.39
N ALA A 23 2.31 -7.27 -1.12
CA ALA A 23 3.26 -7.88 -2.01
C ALA A 23 2.61 -8.26 -3.35
N PRO A 24 3.35 -8.10 -4.48
CA PRO A 24 2.81 -8.42 -5.81
C PRO A 24 2.54 -9.91 -6.01
N TRP A 25 3.07 -10.79 -5.15
CA TRP A 25 2.85 -12.24 -5.22
C TRP A 25 1.63 -12.71 -4.42
N ARG A 26 0.83 -11.82 -3.81
CA ARG A 26 -0.40 -12.23 -3.12
C ARG A 26 -1.44 -12.75 -4.11
N GLU A 27 -1.88 -13.98 -3.88
CA GLU A 27 -3.04 -14.57 -4.57
C GLU A 27 -4.33 -14.51 -3.73
N GLN A 28 -4.19 -14.39 -2.40
CA GLN A 28 -5.31 -14.33 -1.45
C GLN A 28 -5.38 -12.97 -0.75
N PRO A 29 -6.55 -12.52 -0.25
CA PRO A 29 -6.68 -11.26 0.48
C PRO A 29 -5.79 -11.17 1.73
N CYS A 30 -5.36 -9.96 2.11
CA CYS A 30 -4.55 -9.76 3.32
C CYS A 30 -5.30 -10.18 4.59
N PRO A 31 -4.77 -11.12 5.40
CA PRO A 31 -5.45 -11.57 6.61
C PRO A 31 -5.45 -10.49 7.71
N ASN A 32 -4.51 -9.54 7.65
CA ASN A 32 -4.34 -8.48 8.63
C ASN A 32 -4.14 -7.13 7.94
N LEU A 33 -5.14 -6.70 7.17
CA LEU A 33 -5.09 -5.39 6.51
C LEU A 33 -5.21 -4.28 7.56
N ARG A 34 -4.32 -3.29 7.52
CA ARG A 34 -4.36 -2.13 8.42
C ARG A 34 -4.50 -0.85 7.61
N TYR A 35 -5.35 0.07 8.08
CA TYR A 35 -5.51 1.40 7.51
C TYR A 35 -4.79 2.41 8.39
N LEU A 36 -3.89 3.18 7.79
CA LEU A 36 -3.00 4.11 8.46
C LEU A 36 -3.23 5.51 7.90
N SER A 37 -3.37 6.48 8.79
CA SER A 37 -3.29 7.88 8.38
C SER A 37 -1.81 8.25 8.29
N VAL A 38 -1.34 8.55 7.09
CA VAL A 38 0.02 9.09 6.88
C VAL A 38 -0.07 10.57 6.56
N THR A 39 0.83 11.35 7.13
CA THR A 39 0.90 12.79 6.83
C THR A 39 2.05 13.02 5.86
N GLY A 40 1.73 13.52 4.67
CA GLY A 40 2.69 13.95 3.65
C GLY A 40 2.62 15.47 3.42
N GLU A 41 3.30 15.96 2.39
CA GLU A 41 3.33 17.39 2.03
C GLU A 41 1.95 17.93 1.63
N ASP A 42 1.12 17.09 0.98
CA ASP A 42 -0.24 17.43 0.56
C ASP A 42 -1.29 17.24 1.68
N GLY A 43 -0.86 16.92 2.90
CA GLY A 43 -1.71 16.69 4.07
C GLY A 43 -1.84 15.21 4.45
N ALA A 44 -2.84 14.93 5.29
CA ALA A 44 -3.09 13.57 5.78
C ALA A 44 -3.90 12.76 4.77
N ARG A 45 -3.45 11.55 4.45
CA ARG A 45 -4.20 10.58 3.64
C ARG A 45 -4.24 9.21 4.30
N MET A 46 -5.29 8.45 4.00
CA MET A 46 -5.41 7.07 4.43
C MET A 46 -4.68 6.15 3.46
N VAL A 47 -3.87 5.25 4.00
CA VAL A 47 -3.13 4.22 3.27
C VAL A 47 -3.46 2.88 3.90
N CYS A 48 -3.90 1.90 3.10
CA CYS A 48 -4.00 0.53 3.57
C CYS A 48 -2.69 -0.24 3.33
N VAL A 49 -2.28 -1.05 4.31
CA VAL A 49 -1.05 -1.84 4.28
C VAL A 49 -1.37 -3.27 4.70
N CYS A 50 -0.63 -4.23 4.15
CA CYS A 50 -0.60 -5.61 4.61
C CYS A 50 0.74 -5.88 5.33
N PRO A 51 0.84 -5.67 6.66
CA PRO A 51 2.10 -5.78 7.39
C PRO A 51 2.86 -7.11 7.21
N PRO A 52 2.19 -8.29 7.19
CA PRO A 52 2.89 -9.57 7.02
C PRO A 52 3.75 -9.66 5.77
N ASP A 53 3.36 -8.97 4.69
CA ASP A 53 4.08 -9.00 3.42
C ASP A 53 5.45 -8.31 3.51
N PHE A 54 5.64 -7.43 4.50
CA PHE A 54 6.83 -6.60 4.69
C PHE A 54 7.67 -7.00 5.91
N ALA A 55 7.27 -8.01 6.68
CA ALA A 55 7.99 -8.47 7.86
C ALA A 55 9.46 -8.86 7.58
N HIS A 56 9.75 -9.31 6.35
CA HIS A 56 11.09 -9.63 5.90
C HIS A 56 12.05 -8.43 5.90
N LEU A 57 11.54 -7.20 5.79
CA LEU A 57 12.33 -5.96 5.85
C LEU A 57 12.93 -5.72 7.24
N GLN A 58 12.31 -6.26 8.29
CA GLN A 58 12.82 -6.20 9.66
C GLN A 58 13.83 -7.31 9.96
N ALA A 59 13.71 -8.45 9.27
CA ALA A 59 14.58 -9.62 9.45
C ALA A 59 15.92 -9.51 8.69
N VAL A 60 16.21 -8.37 8.05
CA VAL A 60 17.45 -8.16 7.30
C VAL A 60 18.64 -8.06 8.26
N PRO A 61 19.74 -8.82 8.05
CA PRO A 61 20.91 -8.76 8.91
C PRO A 61 21.52 -7.36 9.01
N ASP A 62 21.94 -6.96 10.22
CA ASP A 62 22.60 -5.67 10.50
C ASP A 62 24.04 -5.62 9.95
N THR A 63 24.15 -5.71 8.63
CA THR A 63 25.39 -5.62 7.86
C THR A 63 25.25 -4.52 6.83
N VAL A 64 26.37 -4.01 6.30
CA VAL A 64 26.35 -2.99 5.23
C VAL A 64 25.56 -3.48 4.01
N ALA A 65 25.79 -4.73 3.60
CA ALA A 65 25.08 -5.34 2.48
C ALA A 65 23.58 -5.54 2.77
N GLY A 66 23.24 -5.99 3.99
CA GLY A 66 21.86 -6.13 4.43
C GLY A 66 21.11 -4.79 4.38
N LYS A 67 21.67 -3.74 4.98
CA LYS A 67 21.09 -2.38 4.94
C LYS A 67 20.86 -1.91 3.51
N ALA A 68 21.86 -2.01 2.65
CA ALA A 68 21.74 -1.59 1.26
C ALA A 68 20.64 -2.34 0.49
N LEU A 69 20.44 -3.64 0.76
CA LEU A 69 19.35 -4.41 0.15
C LEU A 69 17.97 -3.96 0.68
N ARG A 70 17.87 -3.73 1.99
CA ARG A 70 16.64 -3.21 2.61
C ARG A 70 16.28 -1.85 2.04
N ASP A 71 17.25 -0.94 1.94
CA ASP A 71 17.03 0.43 1.47
C ASP A 71 16.56 0.43 0.00
N LYS A 72 17.17 -0.40 -0.87
CA LYS A 72 16.69 -0.58 -2.25
C LYS A 72 15.26 -1.10 -2.35
N GLU A 73 14.88 -2.03 -1.48
CA GLU A 73 13.53 -2.58 -1.48
C GLU A 73 12.51 -1.54 -0.98
N LEU A 74 12.89 -0.72 0.00
CA LEU A 74 12.11 0.42 0.47
C LEU A 74 11.92 1.47 -0.63
N GLU A 75 12.98 1.83 -1.37
CA GLU A 75 12.91 2.72 -2.53
C GLU A 75 11.94 2.18 -3.60
N ARG A 76 12.01 0.86 -3.87
CA ARG A 76 11.11 0.19 -4.83
C ARG A 76 9.65 0.29 -4.38
N ILE A 77 9.37 0.07 -3.10
CA ILE A 77 8.02 0.19 -2.52
C ILE A 77 7.53 1.63 -2.61
N ALA A 78 8.35 2.60 -2.21
CA ALA A 78 8.01 4.02 -2.27
C ALA A 78 7.63 4.45 -3.69
N ALA A 79 8.43 4.06 -4.69
CA ALA A 79 8.16 4.34 -6.09
C ALA A 79 6.88 3.67 -6.60
N SER A 80 6.62 2.42 -6.20
CA SER A 80 5.44 1.65 -6.66
C SER A 80 4.13 2.24 -6.14
N TYR A 81 4.15 2.81 -4.93
CA TYR A 81 2.96 3.29 -4.24
C TYR A 81 2.89 4.82 -4.11
N GLN A 82 3.81 5.55 -4.77
CA GLN A 82 3.91 7.02 -4.72
C GLN A 82 3.94 7.53 -3.27
N LEU A 83 4.77 6.89 -2.44
CA LEU A 83 5.00 7.29 -1.06
C LEU A 83 6.27 8.14 -0.97
N THR A 84 6.23 9.14 -0.09
CA THR A 84 7.42 9.85 0.37
C THR A 84 8.17 9.06 1.44
N ASP A 85 9.45 9.35 1.65
CA ASP A 85 10.26 8.73 2.71
C ASP A 85 9.63 8.93 4.11
N ALA A 86 9.00 10.09 4.33
CA ALA A 86 8.30 10.41 5.57
C ALA A 86 7.06 9.54 5.79
N GLU A 87 6.27 9.30 4.74
CA GLU A 87 5.10 8.41 4.80
C GLU A 87 5.53 6.95 4.97
N LEU A 88 6.59 6.53 4.26
CA LEU A 88 7.14 5.19 4.38
C LEU A 88 7.66 4.92 5.80
N GLY A 89 8.36 5.89 6.41
CA GLY A 89 8.79 5.81 7.80
C GLY A 89 7.62 5.61 8.78
N GLN A 90 6.52 6.36 8.60
CA GLN A 90 5.30 6.21 9.41
C GLN A 90 4.69 4.81 9.26
N ILE A 91 4.67 4.26 8.04
CA ILE A 91 4.12 2.92 7.76
C ILE A 91 4.97 1.82 8.40
N LEU A 92 6.30 1.95 8.34
CA LEU A 92 7.24 0.94 8.86
C LEU A 92 7.30 0.94 10.40
N GLN A 93 7.19 2.11 11.04
CA GLN A 93 7.18 2.24 12.51
C GLN A 93 5.97 1.58 13.18
N LEU A 94 4.93 1.23 12.41
CA LEU A 94 3.69 0.63 12.92
C LEU A 94 3.67 -0.90 12.84
N GLN A 95 4.79 -1.51 12.45
CA GLN A 95 4.93 -2.97 12.38
C GLN A 95 5.50 -3.59 13.66
N ASP A 96 5.72 -2.79 14.72
CA ASP A 96 6.02 -3.20 16.10
C ASP A 96 4.73 -3.52 16.90
#